data_AF-A0A0D9ZS81-F1
#
_entry.id   AF-A0A0D9ZS81-F1
#
_cell.length_a   1.000
_cell.length_b   1.000
_cell.length_c   1.000
_cell.angle_alpha   90.00
_cell.angle_beta   90.00
_cell.angle_gamma   90.00
#
_symmetry.space_group_name_H-M   'P 1'
#
loop_
_entity.id
_entity.type
_entity.pdbx_description
1 polymer ?
#
loop_
_entity_poly.entity_id
_entity_poly.type
_entity_poly.pdbx_seq_one_letter_code
_entity_poly.pdbx_strand_id
1 'polypeptide(L)'
;MARNKKKVAVAAPKARKPKRDAEEKKFAKKADMTEFRAQLDSLGLKIIEVSADGNCFFRAMGDQLEGNEEEHMKYRAMIVQYIKEHRVDFEPFIEDEEPFEKYCDSMLEDGTWAGHMELQASSILTRKNICIHMLNSPRWYIRNFSDREATSMIHLSYHQGEHYNSVRLREDPCQGPAMPVIIKGKSKTKECSCGSARKHKPSCNLATTVASREPPKTTAPSREPPKTKGGQGKGQKGKKQKKKEQDETPAIRDHDSKVAPDLGALCI
;
A
#
# COMPACT_ATOMS: atom_id res chain seq x y z
N MET A 1 71.30 23.97 12.87
CA MET A 1 70.40 23.47 11.81
C MET A 1 69.11 22.96 12.46
N ALA A 2 67.93 23.25 11.88
CA ALA A 2 66.61 22.70 12.28
C ALA A 2 66.10 23.02 13.72
N ARG A 3 64.81 23.12 14.02
CA ARG A 3 63.58 23.11 13.18
C ARG A 3 62.51 24.01 13.85
N ASN A 4 61.95 24.97 13.11
CA ASN A 4 60.88 25.84 13.59
C ASN A 4 59.53 25.09 13.58
N LYS A 5 58.90 24.87 14.73
CA LYS A 5 57.59 24.19 14.84
C LYS A 5 56.43 25.19 14.63
N LYS A 6 56.10 25.46 13.36
CA LYS A 6 54.84 26.15 12.99
C LYS A 6 53.64 25.39 13.57
N LYS A 7 52.83 26.03 14.42
CA LYS A 7 51.48 25.55 14.75
C LYS A 7 50.61 25.71 13.50
N VAL A 8 50.10 24.60 12.96
CA VAL A 8 49.05 24.63 11.94
C VAL A 8 47.72 24.71 12.68
N ALA A 9 46.99 25.81 12.52
CA ALA A 9 45.63 25.92 13.04
C ALA A 9 44.68 25.10 12.15
N VAL A 10 44.14 24.02 12.67
CA VAL A 10 43.08 23.25 11.99
C VAL A 10 41.80 24.08 12.04
N ALA A 11 41.31 24.51 10.88
CA ALA A 11 40.07 25.27 10.79
C ALA A 11 38.89 24.35 11.14
N ALA A 12 38.08 24.75 12.12
CA ALA A 12 36.88 24.02 12.49
C ALA A 12 35.87 24.01 11.31
N PRO A 13 35.18 22.88 11.06
CA PRO A 13 34.17 22.81 10.01
C PRO A 13 33.02 23.77 10.33
N LYS A 14 32.74 24.71 9.42
CA LYS A 14 31.65 25.66 9.59
C LYS A 14 30.32 24.94 9.50
N ALA A 15 29.62 24.81 10.63
CA ALA A 15 28.25 24.32 10.68
C ALA A 15 27.35 25.16 9.75
N ARG A 16 26.87 24.55 8.65
CA ARG A 16 25.78 25.12 7.84
C ARG A 16 24.49 25.09 8.66
N LYS A 17 23.61 26.06 8.43
CA LYS A 17 22.47 26.34 9.31
C LYS A 17 21.22 25.57 8.85
N PRO A 18 20.57 24.76 9.71
CA PRO A 18 19.42 23.92 9.31
C PRO A 18 18.21 24.70 8.81
N LYS A 19 18.15 26.02 9.06
CA LYS A 19 17.11 26.90 8.50
C LYS A 19 17.20 27.08 6.98
N ARG A 20 18.34 26.88 6.31
CA ARG A 20 18.39 26.91 4.83
C ARG A 20 17.82 25.63 4.25
N ASP A 21 18.35 24.50 4.70
CA ASP A 21 17.98 23.16 4.27
C ASP A 21 16.47 22.91 4.43
N ALA A 22 15.85 23.47 5.48
CA ALA A 22 14.40 23.44 5.70
C ALA A 22 13.58 24.28 4.68
N GLU A 23 14.02 25.50 4.34
CA GLU A 23 13.33 26.34 3.34
C GLU A 23 13.56 25.82 1.92
N GLU A 24 14.74 25.29 1.61
CA GLU A 24 15.05 24.62 0.34
C GLU A 24 14.17 23.38 0.14
N LYS A 25 13.99 22.54 1.19
CA LYS A 25 13.02 21.42 1.17
C LYS A 25 11.57 21.87 0.99
N LYS A 26 11.13 22.96 1.65
CA LYS A 26 9.78 23.53 1.44
C LYS A 26 9.57 24.02 0.02
N PHE A 27 10.58 24.66 -0.57
CA PHE A 27 10.51 25.15 -1.94
C PHE A 27 10.40 24.00 -2.94
N ALA A 28 11.22 22.95 -2.78
CA ALA A 28 11.10 21.72 -3.58
C ALA A 28 9.71 21.08 -3.43
N LYS A 29 9.21 20.86 -2.20
CA LYS A 29 7.87 20.28 -1.96
C LYS A 29 6.74 21.10 -2.60
N LYS A 30 6.88 22.43 -2.73
CA LYS A 30 5.95 23.29 -3.48
C LYS A 30 6.08 23.16 -5.00
N ALA A 31 7.30 23.01 -5.52
CA ALA A 31 7.53 22.76 -6.94
C ALA A 31 6.93 21.40 -7.36
N ASP A 32 7.25 20.33 -6.62
CA ASP A 32 6.71 18.98 -6.83
C ASP A 32 5.17 18.99 -6.88
N MET A 33 4.53 19.63 -5.89
CA MET A 33 3.07 19.76 -5.83
C MET A 33 2.48 20.59 -6.97
N THR A 34 3.24 21.51 -7.56
CA THR A 34 2.81 22.33 -8.70
C THR A 34 2.89 21.55 -10.00
N GLU A 35 3.99 20.80 -10.21
CA GLU A 35 4.15 19.91 -11.36
C GLU A 35 3.14 18.75 -11.32
N PHE A 36 2.91 18.15 -10.16
CA PHE A 36 1.97 17.03 -10.02
C PHE A 36 0.52 17.49 -10.18
N ARG A 37 0.17 18.72 -9.74
CA ARG A 37 -1.10 19.35 -10.10
C ARG A 37 -1.25 19.50 -11.62
N ALA A 38 -0.24 19.98 -12.33
CA ALA A 38 -0.29 20.09 -13.80
C ALA A 38 -0.38 18.73 -14.50
N GLN A 39 0.31 17.70 -13.99
CA GLN A 39 0.21 16.33 -14.48
C GLN A 39 -1.22 15.80 -14.39
N LEU A 40 -1.90 16.01 -13.25
CA LEU A 40 -3.28 15.57 -13.03
C LEU A 40 -4.30 16.43 -13.80
N ASP A 41 -4.08 17.75 -13.90
CA ASP A 41 -4.95 18.65 -14.68
C ASP A 41 -4.99 18.24 -16.16
N SER A 42 -3.87 17.75 -16.70
CA SER A 42 -3.78 17.18 -18.06
C SER A 42 -4.61 15.91 -18.29
N LEU A 43 -5.13 15.30 -17.23
CA LEU A 43 -6.04 14.15 -17.23
C LEU A 43 -7.48 14.55 -16.86
N GLY A 44 -7.75 15.84 -16.61
CA GLY A 44 -9.04 16.31 -16.07
C GLY A 44 -9.20 16.05 -14.57
N LEU A 45 -8.11 15.95 -13.81
CA LEU A 45 -8.11 15.59 -12.39
C LEU A 45 -7.52 16.69 -11.51
N LYS A 46 -8.00 16.78 -10.26
CA LYS A 46 -7.45 17.68 -9.23
C LYS A 46 -7.10 16.91 -7.97
N ILE A 47 -6.06 17.39 -7.26
CA ILE A 47 -5.72 16.94 -5.92
C ILE A 47 -6.60 17.69 -4.91
N ILE A 48 -7.24 16.94 -4.00
CA ILE A 48 -7.80 17.48 -2.76
C ILE A 48 -6.76 17.24 -1.67
N GLU A 49 -6.17 18.31 -1.14
CA GLU A 49 -5.19 18.19 -0.06
C GLU A 49 -5.91 17.87 1.26
N VAL A 50 -5.44 16.82 1.94
CA VAL A 50 -5.93 16.39 3.26
C VAL A 50 -4.86 16.61 4.33
N SER A 51 -5.27 16.67 5.59
CA SER A 51 -4.38 16.90 6.73
C SER A 51 -3.24 15.87 6.81
N ALA A 52 -2.02 16.37 7.04
CA ALA A 52 -0.78 15.59 7.06
C ALA A 52 -0.39 15.19 8.51
N ASP A 53 -1.32 14.48 9.16
CA ASP A 53 -1.29 14.08 10.57
C ASP A 53 -1.06 12.57 10.79
N GLY A 54 -0.71 11.84 9.72
CA GLY A 54 -0.62 10.38 9.71
C GLY A 54 -1.95 9.66 9.42
N ASN A 55 -3.09 10.34 9.55
CA ASN A 55 -4.39 9.81 9.10
C ASN A 55 -4.63 10.01 7.59
N CYS A 56 -3.67 10.59 6.86
CA CYS A 56 -3.82 11.04 5.47
C CYS A 56 -4.50 10.04 4.51
N PHE A 57 -4.21 8.74 4.63
CA PHE A 57 -4.89 7.70 3.86
C PHE A 57 -6.38 7.61 4.19
N PHE A 58 -6.73 7.47 5.47
CA PHE A 58 -8.11 7.38 5.93
C PHE A 58 -8.90 8.68 5.70
N ARG A 59 -8.22 9.84 5.76
CA ARG A 59 -8.77 11.15 5.36
C ARG A 59 -9.09 11.22 3.87
N ALA A 60 -8.19 10.74 3.02
CA ALA A 60 -8.42 10.66 1.57
C ALA A 60 -9.50 9.63 1.19
N MET A 61 -9.62 8.53 1.93
CA MET A 61 -10.74 7.59 1.83
C MET A 61 -12.07 8.26 2.21
N GLY A 62 -12.08 9.07 3.28
CA GLY A 62 -13.22 9.91 3.68
C GLY A 62 -13.67 10.83 2.55
N ASP A 63 -12.76 11.61 1.96
CA ASP A 63 -13.12 12.49 0.84
C ASP A 63 -13.70 11.70 -0.35
N GLN A 64 -13.06 10.59 -0.72
CA GLN A 64 -13.47 9.77 -1.86
C GLN A 64 -14.85 9.10 -1.67
N LEU A 65 -15.30 8.90 -0.44
CA LEU A 65 -16.54 8.19 -0.11
C LEU A 65 -17.67 9.08 0.41
N GLU A 66 -17.37 10.14 1.16
CA GLU A 66 -18.34 11.02 1.84
C GLU A 66 -18.21 12.50 1.40
N GLY A 67 -17.09 12.90 0.81
CA GLY A 67 -16.83 14.27 0.34
C GLY A 67 -16.11 15.19 1.32
N ASN A 68 -15.62 14.68 2.46
CA ASN A 68 -14.85 15.42 3.45
C ASN A 68 -13.85 14.49 4.19
N GLU A 69 -12.89 15.05 4.92
CA GLU A 69 -11.88 14.27 5.65
C GLU A 69 -12.24 13.94 7.13
N GLU A 70 -13.44 14.30 7.58
CA GLU A 70 -13.82 14.26 9.01
C GLU A 70 -14.04 12.83 9.50
N GLU A 71 -14.61 11.98 8.65
CA GLU A 71 -14.96 10.57 8.95
C GLU A 71 -13.75 9.60 8.97
N HIS A 72 -12.51 10.10 9.05
CA HIS A 72 -11.29 9.28 8.94
C HIS A 72 -11.19 8.16 9.99
N MET A 73 -11.60 8.41 11.24
CA MET A 73 -11.54 7.39 12.30
C MET A 73 -12.59 6.29 12.13
N LYS A 74 -13.75 6.58 11.54
CA LYS A 74 -14.72 5.55 11.13
C LYS A 74 -14.10 4.63 10.09
N TYR A 75 -13.43 5.18 9.07
CA TYR A 75 -12.77 4.36 8.07
C TYR A 75 -11.59 3.57 8.63
N ARG A 76 -10.76 4.14 9.52
CA ARG A 76 -9.72 3.41 10.27
C ARG A 76 -10.34 2.21 11.01
N ALA A 77 -11.37 2.44 11.82
CA ALA A 77 -12.03 1.39 12.60
C ALA A 77 -12.65 0.29 11.72
N MET A 78 -13.35 0.65 10.64
CA MET A 78 -13.94 -0.32 9.72
C MET A 78 -12.89 -1.15 8.97
N ILE A 79 -11.76 -0.55 8.58
CA ILE A 79 -10.67 -1.24 7.87
C ILE A 79 -9.93 -2.21 8.80
N VAL A 80 -9.62 -1.80 10.04
CA VAL A 80 -9.00 -2.71 11.02
C VAL A 80 -9.98 -3.81 11.44
N GLN A 81 -11.26 -3.52 11.60
CA GLN A 81 -12.26 -4.55 11.91
C GLN A 81 -12.35 -5.59 10.77
N TYR A 82 -12.31 -5.14 9.51
CA TYR A 82 -12.25 -6.05 8.35
C TYR A 82 -11.00 -6.94 8.41
N ILE A 83 -9.82 -6.38 8.72
CA ILE A 83 -8.58 -7.14 8.90
C ILE A 83 -8.71 -8.16 10.05
N LYS A 84 -9.25 -7.76 11.22
CA LYS A 84 -9.48 -8.64 12.38
C LYS A 84 -10.41 -9.82 12.03
N GLU A 85 -11.45 -9.58 11.23
CA GLU A 85 -12.40 -10.62 10.77
C GLU A 85 -11.78 -11.57 9.73
N HIS A 86 -10.85 -11.08 8.90
CA HIS A 86 -10.20 -11.83 7.81
C HIS A 86 -8.76 -12.23 8.15
N ARG A 87 -8.45 -12.46 9.44
CA ARG A 87 -7.09 -12.71 9.97
C ARG A 87 -6.21 -13.59 9.09
N VAL A 88 -6.75 -14.72 8.58
CA VAL A 88 -6.02 -15.69 7.76
C VAL A 88 -5.44 -15.08 6.48
N ASP A 89 -6.10 -14.07 5.91
CA ASP A 89 -5.70 -13.39 4.67
C ASP A 89 -4.68 -12.26 4.91
N PHE A 90 -4.52 -11.80 6.16
CA PHE A 90 -3.74 -10.61 6.53
C PHE A 90 -2.55 -10.89 7.46
N GLU A 91 -2.68 -11.82 8.40
CA GLU A 91 -1.62 -12.24 9.33
C GLU A 91 -0.31 -12.66 8.64
N PRO A 92 -0.31 -13.35 7.48
CA PRO A 92 0.92 -13.69 6.75
C PRO A 92 1.70 -12.50 6.16
N PHE A 93 1.22 -11.27 6.33
CA PHE A 93 1.87 -10.03 5.85
C PHE A 93 2.36 -9.11 6.98
N ILE A 94 2.18 -9.50 8.24
CA ILE A 94 2.70 -8.80 9.43
C ILE A 94 4.14 -9.26 9.69
N GLU A 95 4.97 -8.43 10.33
CA GLU A 95 6.33 -8.79 10.72
C GLU A 95 6.32 -9.92 11.77
N ASP A 96 7.17 -10.95 11.62
CA ASP A 96 7.19 -12.15 12.49
C ASP A 96 7.37 -11.82 13.99
N GLU A 97 7.98 -10.68 14.32
CA GLU A 97 8.16 -10.17 15.68
C GLU A 97 6.93 -9.44 16.27
N GLU A 98 5.88 -9.16 15.49
CA GLU A 98 4.66 -8.47 15.96
C GLU A 98 3.42 -9.40 15.96
N PRO A 99 2.81 -9.65 17.14
CA PRO A 99 1.53 -10.35 17.22
C PRO A 99 0.41 -9.60 16.47
N PHE A 100 -0.39 -10.33 15.69
CA PHE A 100 -1.52 -9.81 14.91
C PHE A 100 -2.45 -8.87 15.70
N GLU A 101 -2.78 -9.22 16.94
CA GLU A 101 -3.59 -8.40 17.84
C GLU A 101 -2.95 -7.05 18.12
N LYS A 102 -1.63 -7.01 18.37
CA LYS A 102 -0.86 -5.80 18.63
C LYS A 102 -0.78 -4.90 17.41
N TYR A 103 -0.51 -5.47 16.23
CA TYR A 103 -0.55 -4.74 14.96
C TYR A 103 -1.91 -4.05 14.76
N CYS A 104 -3.01 -4.80 14.93
CA CYS A 104 -4.34 -4.25 14.74
C CYS A 104 -4.69 -3.17 15.78
N ASP A 105 -4.28 -3.33 17.04
CA ASP A 105 -4.55 -2.35 18.08
C ASP A 105 -3.72 -1.07 17.88
N SER A 106 -2.45 -1.17 17.45
CA SER A 106 -1.67 0.02 17.03
C SER A 106 -2.19 0.65 15.74
N MET A 107 -2.79 -0.10 14.82
CA MET A 107 -3.46 0.46 13.63
C MET A 107 -4.79 1.18 13.98
N LEU A 108 -5.35 0.99 15.17
CA LEU A 108 -6.46 1.79 15.69
C LEU A 108 -6.01 3.11 16.34
N GLU A 109 -4.72 3.26 16.68
CA GLU A 109 -4.19 4.50 17.27
C GLU A 109 -4.26 5.67 16.28
N ASP A 110 -4.59 6.86 16.79
CA ASP A 110 -4.70 8.07 15.98
C ASP A 110 -3.33 8.47 15.41
N GLY A 111 -3.31 8.83 14.13
CA GLY A 111 -2.07 9.15 13.42
C GLY A 111 -1.19 7.96 13.00
N THR A 112 -1.52 6.70 13.32
CA THR A 112 -0.76 5.54 12.80
C THR A 112 -0.90 5.42 11.28
N TRP A 113 0.22 5.33 10.57
CA TRP A 113 0.25 5.36 9.10
C TRP A 113 -0.27 4.04 8.48
N ALA A 114 -1.11 4.18 7.45
CA ALA A 114 -1.65 3.05 6.69
C ALA A 114 -0.62 2.47 5.70
N GLY A 115 -0.52 1.13 5.66
CA GLY A 115 0.33 0.38 4.75
C GLY A 115 -0.43 -0.26 3.58
N HIS A 116 0.22 -1.22 2.91
CA HIS A 116 -0.39 -1.96 1.80
C HIS A 116 -1.61 -2.79 2.23
N MET A 117 -1.62 -3.28 3.47
CA MET A 117 -2.72 -4.05 4.05
C MET A 117 -4.00 -3.21 4.16
N GLU A 118 -3.91 -1.97 4.63
CA GLU A 118 -5.05 -1.04 4.72
C GLU A 118 -5.59 -0.70 3.33
N LEU A 119 -4.72 -0.51 2.33
CA LEU A 119 -5.11 -0.31 0.93
C LEU A 119 -5.82 -1.55 0.34
N GLN A 120 -5.37 -2.75 0.70
CA GLN A 120 -5.98 -4.00 0.25
C GLN A 120 -7.34 -4.24 0.93
N ALA A 121 -7.39 -4.16 2.26
CA ALA A 121 -8.61 -4.30 3.06
C ALA A 121 -9.68 -3.27 2.66
N SER A 122 -9.32 -1.98 2.58
CA SER A 122 -10.25 -0.92 2.18
C SER A 122 -10.79 -1.10 0.76
N SER A 123 -9.97 -1.57 -0.18
CA SER A 123 -10.42 -1.89 -1.53
C SER A 123 -11.51 -2.96 -1.51
N ILE A 124 -11.29 -4.06 -0.78
CA ILE A 124 -12.25 -5.18 -0.69
C ILE A 124 -13.52 -4.74 0.04
N LEU A 125 -13.38 -4.15 1.23
CA LEU A 125 -14.45 -3.64 2.09
C LEU A 125 -15.39 -2.66 1.37
N THR A 126 -14.84 -1.75 0.57
CA THR A 126 -15.63 -0.73 -0.16
C THR A 126 -16.10 -1.19 -1.54
N ARG A 127 -15.72 -2.40 -1.95
CA ARG A 127 -15.90 -2.98 -3.31
C ARG A 127 -15.46 -2.06 -4.44
N LYS A 128 -14.32 -1.37 -4.24
CA LYS A 128 -13.72 -0.43 -5.19
C LYS A 128 -12.25 -0.77 -5.40
N ASN A 129 -11.79 -0.71 -6.65
CA ASN A 129 -10.36 -0.77 -6.96
C ASN A 129 -9.69 0.57 -6.60
N ILE A 130 -8.39 0.58 -6.30
CA ILE A 130 -7.65 1.82 -5.99
C ILE A 130 -6.63 2.11 -7.09
N CYS A 131 -6.52 3.37 -7.51
CA CYS A 131 -5.52 3.89 -8.43
C CYS A 131 -4.69 4.98 -7.76
N ILE A 132 -3.41 4.67 -7.51
CA ILE A 132 -2.46 5.62 -6.92
C ILE A 132 -1.72 6.32 -8.06
N HIS A 133 -1.90 7.63 -8.15
CA HIS A 133 -1.10 8.52 -8.99
C HIS A 133 0.17 8.95 -8.24
N MET A 134 1.25 9.16 -8.97
CA MET A 134 2.52 9.71 -8.46
C MET A 134 3.11 10.66 -9.51
N LEU A 135 3.94 11.63 -9.09
CA LEU A 135 4.64 12.54 -10.00
C LEU A 135 5.64 11.79 -10.89
N ASN A 136 5.60 12.04 -12.19
CA ASN A 136 6.50 11.52 -13.23
C ASN A 136 6.70 9.99 -13.22
N SER A 137 5.74 9.26 -12.65
CA SER A 137 5.83 7.82 -12.35
C SER A 137 4.60 7.07 -12.87
N PRO A 138 4.70 5.75 -13.15
CA PRO A 138 3.54 4.94 -13.49
C PRO A 138 2.47 4.97 -12.39
N ARG A 139 1.18 4.94 -12.78
CA ARG A 139 0.08 4.70 -11.84
C ARG A 139 0.16 3.29 -11.27
N TRP A 140 0.04 3.18 -9.95
CA TRP A 140 -0.07 1.90 -9.24
C TRP A 140 -1.54 1.56 -9.00
N TYR A 141 -1.84 0.27 -8.85
CA TYR A 141 -3.21 -0.22 -8.81
C TYR A 141 -3.39 -1.32 -7.76
N ILE A 142 -4.42 -1.18 -6.92
CA ILE A 142 -5.03 -2.27 -6.16
C ILE A 142 -6.25 -2.73 -6.96
N ARG A 143 -6.28 -4.00 -7.36
CA ARG A 143 -7.28 -4.56 -8.28
C ARG A 143 -7.81 -5.89 -7.77
N ASN A 144 -8.81 -5.82 -6.91
CA ASN A 144 -9.50 -6.97 -6.31
C ASN A 144 -10.77 -7.39 -7.07
N PHE A 145 -11.19 -6.57 -8.04
CA PHE A 145 -12.42 -6.76 -8.82
C PHE A 145 -12.16 -6.49 -10.29
N SER A 146 -12.82 -7.21 -11.21
CA SER A 146 -12.81 -6.82 -12.62
C SER A 146 -13.58 -5.52 -12.85
N ASP A 147 -13.43 -4.93 -14.05
CA ASP A 147 -14.16 -3.72 -14.46
C ASP A 147 -15.70 -3.92 -14.55
N ARG A 148 -16.22 -5.14 -14.27
CA ARG A 148 -17.65 -5.45 -14.15
C ARG A 148 -18.13 -5.62 -12.70
N GLU A 149 -17.21 -5.81 -11.75
CA GLU A 149 -17.50 -6.15 -10.34
C GLU A 149 -17.15 -5.00 -9.40
N ALA A 150 -16.23 -4.12 -9.80
CA ALA A 150 -15.89 -2.90 -9.07
C ALA A 150 -17.04 -1.89 -9.13
N THR A 151 -17.51 -1.41 -7.98
CA THR A 151 -18.56 -0.38 -7.92
C THR A 151 -18.07 0.96 -8.49
N SER A 152 -16.81 1.29 -8.24
CA SER A 152 -16.07 2.39 -8.88
C SER A 152 -14.56 2.18 -8.67
N MET A 153 -13.75 3.15 -9.08
CA MET A 153 -12.34 3.25 -8.71
C MET A 153 -12.12 4.43 -7.77
N ILE A 154 -11.38 4.22 -6.69
CA ILE A 154 -10.87 5.25 -5.78
C ILE A 154 -9.56 5.78 -6.38
N HIS A 155 -9.37 7.10 -6.38
CA HIS A 155 -8.17 7.75 -6.90
C HIS A 155 -7.44 8.52 -5.80
N LEU A 156 -6.19 8.16 -5.59
CA LEU A 156 -5.29 8.77 -4.61
C LEU A 156 -4.07 9.35 -5.32
N SER A 157 -3.44 10.35 -4.73
CA SER A 157 -2.10 10.83 -5.11
C SER A 157 -1.16 10.62 -3.94
N TYR A 158 0.01 10.05 -4.21
CA TYR A 158 1.01 9.72 -3.19
C TYR A 158 2.25 10.60 -3.36
N HIS A 159 2.72 11.15 -2.24
CA HIS A 159 3.64 12.29 -2.21
C HIS A 159 4.86 11.98 -1.33
N GLN A 160 6.04 12.07 -1.95
CA GLN A 160 7.36 12.01 -1.30
C GLN A 160 7.62 10.80 -0.39
N GLY A 161 6.86 9.71 -0.51
CA GLY A 161 7.00 8.49 0.30
C GLY A 161 6.24 8.50 1.63
N GLU A 162 5.50 9.57 1.95
CA GLU A 162 4.95 9.79 3.29
C GLU A 162 3.44 10.10 3.31
N HIS A 163 2.89 10.74 2.28
CA HIS A 163 1.57 11.38 2.37
C HIS A 163 0.63 11.02 1.21
N TYR A 164 -0.62 10.69 1.53
CA TYR A 164 -1.71 10.49 0.57
C TYR A 164 -2.64 11.70 0.52
N ASN A 165 -3.07 12.07 -0.68
CA ASN A 165 -4.13 13.06 -0.93
C ASN A 165 -5.19 12.47 -1.87
N SER A 166 -6.46 12.87 -1.72
CA SER A 166 -7.53 12.43 -2.63
C SER A 166 -7.34 13.04 -4.03
N VAL A 167 -7.81 12.34 -5.07
CA VAL A 167 -7.84 12.82 -6.45
C VAL A 167 -9.24 12.66 -7.04
N ARG A 168 -9.84 13.77 -7.48
CA ARG A 168 -11.20 13.82 -8.05
C ARG A 168 -11.17 14.37 -9.48
N LEU A 169 -12.30 14.31 -10.19
CA LEU A 169 -12.46 15.08 -11.44
C LEU A 169 -12.28 16.57 -11.17
N ARG A 170 -11.74 17.34 -12.11
CA ARG A 170 -11.53 18.79 -11.99
C ARG A 170 -12.85 19.51 -11.69
N GLU A 171 -13.90 19.08 -12.36
CA GLU A 171 -15.30 19.52 -12.30
C GLU A 171 -16.11 18.97 -11.12
N ASP A 172 -15.57 18.03 -10.33
CA ASP A 172 -16.26 17.46 -9.16
C ASP A 172 -16.59 18.57 -8.13
N PRO A 173 -17.83 18.71 -7.63
CA PRO A 173 -18.18 19.77 -6.69
C PRO A 173 -17.59 19.59 -5.28
N CYS A 174 -16.96 18.43 -5.00
CA CYS A 174 -16.55 18.01 -3.65
C CYS A 174 -17.74 18.00 -2.65
N GLN A 175 -18.90 17.56 -3.13
CA GLN A 175 -20.13 17.42 -2.34
C GLN A 175 -20.58 15.96 -2.41
N GLY A 176 -20.40 15.21 -1.33
CA GLY A 176 -20.65 13.77 -1.31
C GLY A 176 -19.53 12.93 -1.96
N PRO A 177 -19.81 11.65 -2.27
CA PRO A 177 -18.84 10.70 -2.83
C PRO A 177 -18.16 11.20 -4.11
N ALA A 178 -16.92 10.78 -4.36
CA ALA A 178 -16.18 11.18 -5.56
C ALA A 178 -16.84 10.71 -6.86
N MET A 179 -16.92 11.61 -7.84
CA MET A 179 -17.46 11.30 -9.16
C MET A 179 -16.60 10.24 -9.88
N PRO A 180 -17.19 9.20 -10.51
CA PRO A 180 -16.43 8.14 -11.16
C PRO A 180 -15.45 8.64 -12.24
N VAL A 181 -14.16 8.50 -11.97
CA VAL A 181 -13.09 8.90 -12.89
C VAL A 181 -12.88 7.85 -13.98
N ILE A 182 -13.08 8.22 -15.25
CA ILE A 182 -12.75 7.37 -16.39
C ILE A 182 -11.42 7.84 -17.00
N ILE A 183 -10.30 7.29 -16.52
CA ILE A 183 -8.98 7.54 -17.13
C ILE A 183 -8.96 6.89 -18.51
N LYS A 184 -9.29 7.68 -19.56
CA LYS A 184 -9.16 7.27 -20.96
C LYS A 184 -7.71 6.87 -21.22
N GLY A 185 -7.46 5.56 -21.32
CA GLY A 185 -6.17 5.03 -21.69
C GLY A 185 -5.76 5.61 -23.03
N LYS A 186 -4.62 6.31 -23.09
CA LYS A 186 -3.98 6.67 -24.37
C LYS A 186 -3.43 5.39 -24.98
N SER A 187 -4.30 4.59 -25.58
CA SER A 187 -3.96 3.45 -26.41
C SER A 187 -3.13 3.98 -27.58
N LYS A 188 -1.80 3.98 -27.41
CA LYS A 188 -0.84 4.19 -28.51
C LYS A 188 -0.77 2.93 -29.37
N THR A 189 -1.93 2.48 -29.87
CA THR A 189 -2.04 2.12 -31.27
C THR A 189 -1.58 3.32 -32.07
N LYS A 190 -0.26 3.42 -32.32
CA LYS A 190 0.23 4.17 -33.46
C LYS A 190 -0.47 3.53 -34.64
N GLU A 191 -1.37 4.27 -35.29
CA GLU A 191 -1.76 3.88 -36.64
C GLU A 191 -0.49 3.86 -37.48
N CYS A 192 -0.08 2.67 -37.89
CA CYS A 192 0.90 2.55 -38.95
C CYS A 192 0.25 3.15 -40.20
N SER A 193 0.97 3.98 -40.94
CA SER A 193 0.43 4.75 -42.08
C SER A 193 -0.08 3.89 -43.24
N CYS A 194 -0.02 2.56 -43.12
CA CYS A 194 -0.65 1.58 -44.00
C CYS A 194 -2.14 1.29 -43.70
N GLY A 195 -2.77 1.97 -42.73
CA GLY A 195 -4.23 1.94 -42.51
C GLY A 195 -4.85 0.57 -42.18
N SER A 196 -4.04 -0.41 -41.78
CA SER A 196 -4.41 -1.83 -41.80
C SER A 196 -4.88 -2.37 -40.45
N ALA A 197 -6.15 -2.18 -40.13
CA ALA A 197 -6.80 -2.79 -38.97
C ALA A 197 -7.09 -4.29 -39.17
N ARG A 198 -6.11 -5.17 -38.88
CA ARG A 198 -6.31 -6.63 -38.91
C ARG A 198 -5.79 -7.36 -37.66
N LYS A 199 -6.57 -8.36 -37.24
CA LYS A 199 -6.33 -9.21 -36.06
C LYS A 199 -5.08 -10.07 -36.25
N HIS A 200 -4.28 -10.22 -35.21
CA HIS A 200 -3.03 -11.01 -35.25
C HIS A 200 -3.29 -12.51 -35.41
N LYS A 201 -2.81 -13.10 -36.51
CA LYS A 201 -2.29 -14.48 -36.57
C LYS A 201 -1.09 -14.50 -37.53
N PRO A 202 -0.11 -15.40 -37.34
CA PRO A 202 1.24 -15.22 -37.88
C PRO A 202 1.40 -15.63 -39.35
N SER A 203 2.25 -14.91 -40.07
CA SER A 203 2.68 -15.26 -41.44
C SER A 203 4.06 -14.66 -41.75
N CYS A 204 5.13 -15.30 -41.27
CA CYS A 204 6.50 -15.10 -41.73
C CYS A 204 7.28 -16.40 -41.47
N ASN A 205 7.64 -17.14 -42.54
CA ASN A 205 8.22 -18.49 -42.44
C ASN A 205 9.37 -18.68 -43.45
N LEU A 206 10.54 -19.06 -42.94
CA LEU A 206 11.70 -19.81 -43.51
C LEU A 206 12.96 -19.36 -42.72
N ALA A 207 13.97 -20.17 -42.36
CA ALA A 207 14.25 -21.62 -42.55
C ALA A 207 15.34 -22.08 -41.53
N THR A 208 15.63 -23.36 -41.22
CA THR A 208 14.91 -24.66 -41.28
C THR A 208 15.78 -25.73 -40.57
N THR A 209 15.21 -26.52 -39.62
CA THR A 209 15.80 -27.74 -38.98
C THR A 209 17.07 -27.53 -38.10
N VAL A 210 17.51 -28.44 -37.20
CA VAL A 210 17.11 -29.83 -36.82
C VAL A 210 17.25 -30.04 -35.29
N ALA A 211 16.70 -31.16 -34.78
CA ALA A 211 17.17 -31.96 -33.63
C ALA A 211 16.61 -31.70 -32.21
N SER A 212 16.21 -32.80 -31.56
CA SER A 212 15.62 -32.88 -30.22
C SER A 212 16.65 -32.94 -29.10
N ARG A 213 16.31 -32.40 -27.92
CA ARG A 213 16.81 -32.82 -26.59
C ARG A 213 15.89 -32.30 -25.48
N GLU A 214 15.77 -33.09 -24.41
CA GLU A 214 14.96 -32.80 -23.22
C GLU A 214 15.68 -31.84 -22.24
N PRO A 215 14.95 -31.19 -21.31
CA PRO A 215 15.47 -30.03 -20.57
C PRO A 215 16.44 -30.39 -19.42
N PRO A 216 17.49 -29.58 -19.20
CA PRO A 216 18.37 -29.74 -18.05
C PRO A 216 17.71 -29.28 -16.74
N LYS A 217 17.73 -30.15 -15.72
CA LYS A 217 17.46 -29.77 -14.33
C LYS A 217 18.72 -29.18 -13.69
N THR A 218 18.69 -27.90 -13.29
CA THR A 218 19.68 -27.28 -12.39
C THR A 218 18.96 -26.32 -11.44
N THR A 219 18.60 -26.78 -10.24
CA THR A 219 19.29 -26.47 -8.97
C THR A 219 19.14 -25.04 -8.48
N ALA A 220 18.33 -24.86 -7.43
CA ALA A 220 18.38 -23.69 -6.57
C ALA A 220 19.68 -23.64 -5.74
N PRO A 221 19.93 -22.54 -5.03
CA PRO A 221 20.35 -22.67 -3.65
C PRO A 221 19.44 -21.89 -2.69
N SER A 222 18.84 -22.59 -1.73
CA SER A 222 18.22 -22.00 -0.54
C SER A 222 19.25 -21.18 0.25
N ARG A 223 18.79 -20.19 1.02
CA ARG A 223 19.59 -19.52 2.05
C ARG A 223 18.81 -19.44 3.37
N GLU A 224 18.98 -20.47 4.18
CA GLU A 224 18.75 -20.42 5.63
C GLU A 224 20.11 -20.66 6.37
N PRO A 225 20.21 -20.75 7.71
CA PRO A 225 20.81 -19.65 8.44
C PRO A 225 22.04 -20.06 9.29
N PRO A 226 22.81 -19.10 9.84
CA PRO A 226 23.90 -19.39 10.76
C PRO A 226 23.39 -19.94 12.09
N LYS A 227 23.75 -21.20 12.43
CA LYS A 227 23.51 -21.79 13.76
C LYS A 227 24.81 -21.99 14.54
N THR A 228 24.92 -21.34 15.70
CA THR A 228 25.85 -21.69 16.80
C THR A 228 25.06 -21.68 18.10
N LYS A 229 24.86 -22.82 18.77
CA LYS A 229 25.74 -23.36 19.82
C LYS A 229 26.12 -22.30 20.88
N GLY A 230 25.75 -22.41 22.16
CA GLY A 230 24.91 -23.41 22.86
C GLY A 230 25.34 -23.59 24.32
N GLY A 231 24.40 -23.75 25.26
CA GLY A 231 24.73 -23.89 26.69
C GLY A 231 23.57 -24.38 27.56
N GLN A 232 23.87 -25.27 28.51
CA GLN A 232 22.95 -25.80 29.54
C GLN A 232 23.16 -24.99 30.84
N GLY A 233 22.24 -24.91 31.82
CA GLY A 233 20.92 -25.52 32.02
C GLY A 233 20.57 -25.57 33.52
N LYS A 234 19.44 -26.22 33.90
CA LYS A 234 18.89 -26.37 35.28
C LYS A 234 18.29 -25.06 35.88
N GLY A 235 17.25 -25.07 36.72
CA GLY A 235 16.31 -26.14 37.06
C GLY A 235 15.57 -25.97 38.42
N GLN A 236 14.33 -26.51 38.50
CA GLN A 236 13.50 -26.80 39.69
C GLN A 236 12.63 -25.69 40.36
N LYS A 237 11.30 -26.00 40.45
CA LYS A 237 10.35 -25.92 41.60
C LYS A 237 10.11 -24.56 42.33
N GLY A 238 8.87 -24.18 42.71
CA GLY A 238 7.54 -24.78 42.51
C GLY A 238 6.52 -24.46 43.64
N LYS A 239 5.30 -25.05 43.56
CA LYS A 239 4.08 -24.92 44.45
C LYS A 239 3.17 -23.69 44.13
N LYS A 240 1.84 -23.82 43.91
CA LYS A 240 0.65 -24.21 44.74
C LYS A 240 0.12 -22.99 45.53
N GLN A 241 -1.14 -22.51 45.49
CA GLN A 241 -2.51 -23.10 45.50
C GLN A 241 -3.46 -22.31 44.53
N LYS A 242 -4.59 -22.78 43.95
CA LYS A 242 -5.87 -23.41 44.43
C LYS A 242 -6.74 -22.41 45.25
N LYS A 243 -8.03 -22.12 45.01
CA LYS A 243 -9.20 -22.81 44.34
C LYS A 243 -10.08 -21.76 43.58
N LYS A 244 -10.93 -22.08 42.56
CA LYS A 244 -12.42 -22.31 42.56
C LYS A 244 -13.25 -21.56 43.64
N GLU A 245 -14.55 -21.25 43.52
CA GLU A 245 -15.73 -21.64 42.69
C GLU A 245 -16.61 -20.37 42.43
N GLN A 246 -17.80 -20.29 41.78
CA GLN A 246 -18.61 -20.85 40.64
C GLN A 246 -20.01 -20.11 40.73
N ASP A 247 -20.93 -19.90 39.77
CA ASP A 247 -21.13 -20.27 38.33
C ASP A 247 -22.18 -19.34 37.63
N GLU A 248 -22.80 -19.78 36.50
CA GLU A 248 -24.13 -19.45 35.91
C GLU A 248 -24.27 -18.53 34.65
N THR A 249 -25.11 -19.02 33.71
CA THR A 249 -25.58 -18.39 32.45
C THR A 249 -27.12 -18.51 32.35
N PRO A 250 -27.78 -17.97 31.30
CA PRO A 250 -28.57 -18.91 30.48
C PRO A 250 -28.71 -18.61 28.96
N ALA A 251 -28.52 -19.68 28.18
CA ALA A 251 -29.28 -20.16 27.00
C ALA A 251 -29.82 -19.23 25.87
N ILE A 252 -29.26 -19.45 24.67
CA ILE A 252 -29.92 -19.87 23.39
C ILE A 252 -31.05 -19.01 22.78
N ARG A 253 -30.83 -18.55 21.53
CA ARG A 253 -31.76 -18.71 20.38
C ARG A 253 -30.98 -18.86 19.07
N ASP A 254 -31.23 -19.92 18.31
CA ASP A 254 -30.65 -20.17 16.98
C ASP A 254 -31.38 -19.44 15.85
N HIS A 255 -30.68 -19.08 14.75
CA HIS A 255 -31.26 -19.04 13.40
C HIS A 255 -30.23 -19.12 12.27
N ASP A 256 -30.62 -19.83 11.20
CA ASP A 256 -30.03 -19.92 9.84
C ASP A 256 -28.52 -19.87 9.64
N SER A 257 -27.96 -21.03 9.31
CA SER A 257 -26.74 -21.14 8.50
C SER A 257 -27.02 -20.77 7.03
N LYS A 258 -26.15 -19.96 6.42
CA LYS A 258 -26.12 -19.74 4.97
C LYS A 258 -24.75 -20.09 4.40
N VAL A 259 -24.78 -20.80 3.28
CA VAL A 259 -23.61 -21.41 2.62
C VAL A 259 -22.73 -20.32 2.01
N ALA A 260 -21.45 -20.30 2.37
CA ALA A 260 -20.43 -19.54 1.66
C ALA A 260 -20.04 -20.28 0.36
N PRO A 261 -19.91 -19.58 -0.79
CA PRO A 261 -19.45 -20.20 -2.04
C PRO A 261 -17.94 -20.46 -2.00
N ASP A 262 -17.54 -21.64 -2.46
CA ASP A 262 -16.16 -22.05 -2.66
C ASP A 262 -15.46 -21.17 -3.73
N LEU A 263 -14.43 -20.43 -3.33
CA LEU A 263 -13.54 -19.68 -4.22
C LEU A 263 -12.23 -20.44 -4.41
N GLY A 264 -12.32 -21.55 -5.15
CA GLY A 264 -11.19 -22.43 -5.45
C GLY A 264 -10.01 -21.69 -6.08
N ALA A 265 -8.84 -21.84 -5.47
CA ALA A 265 -7.60 -21.23 -5.94
C ALA A 265 -7.17 -21.78 -7.32
N LEU A 266 -6.82 -20.90 -8.26
CA LEU A 266 -6.19 -21.27 -9.53
C LEU A 266 -4.89 -20.50 -9.74
N CYS A 267 -3.76 -21.17 -9.49
CA CYS A 267 -2.43 -20.65 -9.77
C CYS A 267 -1.97 -21.10 -11.17
N ILE A 268 -1.87 -20.18 -12.14
CA ILE A 268 -0.98 -20.25 -13.31
C ILE A 268 -0.46 -18.85 -13.63
#